data_AF-A0A849Q8L3-F1
#
_entry.id   AF-A0A849Q8L3-F1
#
_cell.length_a   1.000
_cell.length_b   1.000
_cell.length_c   1.000
_cell.angle_alpha   90.00
_cell.angle_beta   90.00
_cell.angle_gamma   90.00
#
_symmetry.space_group_name_H-M   'P 1'
#
loop_
_entity.id
_entity.type
_entity.pdbx_description
1 polymer ?
#
loop_
_entity_poly.entity_id
_entity_poly.type
_entity_poly.pdbx_seq_one_letter_code
_entity_poly.pdbx_strand_id
1 'polypeptide(L)' 'EQVSRVYWTAGPAHLICICHFRDMLELSAFITGELEKLEGIDRLETMFLMSNT' A
#
# COMPACT_ATOMS: atom_id res chain seq x y z
N GLU A 1 -1.75 -10.29 6.77
CA GLU A 1 -1.23 -10.98 5.56
C GLU A 1 -1.27 -10.12 4.30
N GLN A 2 -2.03 -9.02 4.22
CA GLN A 2 -2.07 -8.17 3.02
C GLN A 2 -0.74 -7.46 2.73
N VAL A 3 0.00 -7.02 3.74
CA VAL A 3 1.35 -6.43 3.58
C VAL A 3 2.37 -7.54 3.61
N SER A 4 3.03 -7.82 2.48
CA SER A 4 4.06 -8.86 2.41
C SER A 4 5.46 -8.34 2.73
N ARG A 5 5.76 -7.09 2.34
CA ARG A 5 7.07 -6.46 2.58
C ARG A 5 6.92 -4.97 2.81
N VAL A 6 7.82 -4.43 3.63
CA VAL A 6 7.91 -3.00 3.91
C VAL A 6 9.36 -2.57 3.76
N TYR A 7 9.58 -1.46 3.06
CA TYR A 7 10.89 -0.88 2.81
C TYR A 7 10.89 0.57 3.26
N TRP A 8 11.90 0.93 4.04
CA TRP A 8 12.24 2.33 4.29
C TRP A 8 13.11 2.83 3.15
N THR A 9 12.81 4.00 2.62
CA THR A 9 13.58 4.56 1.51
C THR A 9 13.96 6.00 1.78
N ALA A 10 15.10 6.41 1.21
CA ALA A 10 15.53 7.82 1.17
C ALA A 10 14.97 8.56 -0.06
N GLY A 11 14.01 7.95 -0.78
CA GLY A 11 13.37 8.52 -1.96
C GLY A 11 12.16 9.41 -1.60
N PRO A 12 11.37 9.82 -2.61
CA PRO A 12 10.21 10.69 -2.41
C PRO A 12 9.11 10.06 -1.54
N ALA A 13 9.07 8.72 -1.48
CA ALA A 13 8.24 7.98 -0.54
C ALA A 13 9.11 7.42 0.59
N HIS A 14 8.91 7.90 1.82
CA HIS A 14 9.68 7.42 2.98
C HIS A 14 9.48 5.92 3.26
N LEU A 15 8.33 5.38 2.87
CA LEU A 15 7.95 4.01 3.10
C LEU A 15 7.27 3.44 1.84
N ILE A 16 7.68 2.23 1.45
CA ILE A 16 7.08 1.47 0.36
C ILE A 16 6.62 0.13 0.90
N CYS A 17 5.33 -0.17 0.72
CA CYS A 17 4.75 -1.46 1.04
C CYS A 17 4.49 -2.26 -0.24
N ILE A 18 4.86 -3.54 -0.23
CA ILE A 18 4.35 -4.51 -1.19
C ILE A 18 3.15 -5.19 -0.56
N CYS A 19 2.01 -5.09 -1.23
CA CYS A 19 0.76 -5.63 -0.73
C CYS A 19 0.12 -6.57 -1.75
N HIS A 20 -0.61 -7.57 -1.26
CA HIS A 20 -1.38 -8.51 -2.07
C HIS A 20 -2.85 -8.41 -1.69
N PHE A 21 -3.68 -8.19 -2.70
CA PHE A 21 -5.13 -8.13 -2.59
C PHE A 21 -5.74 -9.00 -3.68
N ARG A 22 -6.88 -9.64 -3.38
CA ARG A 22 -7.62 -10.45 -4.36
C ARG A 22 -8.34 -9.60 -5.38
N ASP A 23 -8.83 -8.44 -4.94
CA ASP A 23 -9.59 -7.50 -5.76
C ASP A 23 -9.49 -6.07 -5.23
N MET A 24 -10.12 -5.15 -5.97
CA MET A 24 -10.15 -3.73 -5.64
C MET A 24 -11.00 -3.40 -4.41
N LEU A 25 -11.97 -4.25 -4.05
CA LEU A 25 -12.80 -4.03 -2.86
C LEU A 25 -11.97 -4.27 -1.60
N GLU A 26 -11.14 -5.32 -1.59
CA GLU A 26 -10.22 -5.63 -0.49
C GLU A 26 -9.17 -4.53 -0.32
N LEU A 27 -8.62 -4.01 -1.42
CA LEU A 27 -7.71 -2.86 -1.39
C LEU A 27 -8.38 -1.60 -0.80
N SER A 28 -9.57 -1.26 -1.28
CA SER A 28 -10.32 -0.08 -0.82
C SER A 28 -10.64 -0.17 0.68
N ALA A 29 -11.07 -1.35 1.13
CA ALA A 29 -11.33 -1.62 2.54
C ALA A 29 -10.05 -1.52 3.38
N PHE A 30 -8.91 -1.96 2.86
CA PHE A 30 -7.63 -1.83 3.57
C PHE A 30 -7.16 -0.37 3.67
N ILE A 31 -7.27 0.41 2.59
CA ILE A 31 -6.87 1.82 2.60
C ILE A 31 -7.72 2.60 3.62
N THR A 32 -9.04 2.51 3.50
CA THR A 32 -9.97 3.29 4.33
C THR A 32 -10.10 2.74 5.75
N GLY A 33 -10.00 1.42 5.90
CA GLY A 33 -10.16 0.73 7.17
C GLY A 33 -8.91 0.73 8.03
N GLU A 34 -7.72 0.68 7.44
CA GLU A 34 -6.47 0.49 8.20
C GLU A 34 -5.49 1.64 7.95
N LEU A 35 -5.15 1.95 6.69
CA LEU A 35 -4.11 2.94 6.40
C LEU A 35 -4.50 4.38 6.79
N GLU A 36 -5.74 4.79 6.53
CA GLU A 36 -6.21 6.14 6.89
C GLU A 36 -6.25 6.39 8.40
N LYS A 37 -6.23 5.33 9.22
CA LYS A 37 -6.18 5.44 10.68
C LYS A 37 -4.76 5.65 11.21
N LEU A 38 -3.74 5.48 10.38
CA LEU A 38 -2.34 5.65 10.80
C LEU A 38 -1.96 7.13 10.83
N GLU A 39 -1.60 7.59 12.02
CA GLU A 39 -1.08 8.95 12.18
C GLU A 39 0.30 9.09 11.50
N GLY A 40 0.51 10.23 10.83
CA GLY A 40 1.77 10.56 10.16
C GLY A 40 1.86 10.13 8.69
N ILE A 41 0.79 9.58 8.11
CA ILE A 41 0.70 9.38 6.66
C ILE A 41 0.05 10.61 6.01
N ASP A 42 0.87 11.50 5.46
CA ASP A 42 0.37 12.72 4.80
C ASP A 42 -0.07 12.48 3.34
N ARG A 43 0.53 11.49 2.68
CA ARG A 43 0.27 11.17 1.27
C ARG A 43 0.43 9.68 1.02
N LEU A 44 -0.52 9.10 0.31
CA LEU A 44 -0.50 7.72 -0.16
C LEU A 44 -0.55 7.71 -1.69
N GLU A 45 0.33 6.93 -2.30
CA GLU A 45 0.27 6.62 -3.73
C GLU A 45 0.26 5.11 -3.92
N THR A 46 -0.63 4.63 -4.79
CA THR A 46 -0.77 3.20 -5.08
C THR A 46 -0.36 2.92 -6.52
N MET A 47 0.48 1.91 -6.72
CA MET A 47 0.88 1.41 -8.03
C MET A 47 0.45 -0.03 -8.20
N PHE A 48 -0.27 -0.32 -9.28
CA PHE A 48 -0.71 -1.68 -9.61
C PHE A 48 0.35 -2.40 -10.43
N LEU A 49 0.83 -3.53 -9.91
CA LEU A 49 1.73 -4.41 -10.65
C LEU A 49 0.89 -5.33 -11.53
N MET A 50 0.80 -4.98 -12.82
CA MET A 50 0.23 -5.90 -13.81
C MET A 50 1.32 -6.87 -14.24
N SER A 51 1.04 -8.17 -14.16
CA SER A 51 1.92 -9.18 -14.76
C SER A 51 1.80 -9.05 -16.27
N ASN A 52 2.87 -8.61 -16.92
CA ASN A 52 3.00 -8.77 -18.36
C ASN A 52 3.27 -10.25 -18.61
N THR A 53 2.22 -11.03 -18.89
CA THR A 53 2.38 -12.35 -19.52
C THR A 53 3.17 -12.25 -20.81
#